data_AF-A0A0W7TIN3-F1
#
_entry.id   AF-A0A0W7TIN3-F1
#
_cell.length_a   1.000
_cell.length_b   1.000
_cell.length_c   1.000
_cell.angle_alpha   90.00
_cell.angle_beta   90.00
_cell.angle_gamma   90.00
#
_symmetry.space_group_name_H-M   'P 1'
#
loop_
_entity.id
_entity.type
_entity.pdbx_description
1 polymer ?
#
loop_
_entity_poly.entity_id
_entity_poly.type
_entity_poly.pdbx_seq_one_letter_code
_entity_poly.pdbx_strand_id
1 'polypeptide(L)' 'MSLTGSCTIVIPTYNEKGNVVKMAEAIRKAYPEFKILFMDDNSEDGTIELVRGLNDPLTEIRPRK' A
#
# COMPACT_ATOMS: atom_id res chain seq x y z
N MET A 1 9.58 12.22 -20.43
CA MET A 1 10.35 12.74 -19.28
C MET A 1 10.43 11.66 -18.23
N SER A 2 11.65 11.28 -17.81
CA SER A 2 11.85 10.56 -16.54
C SER A 2 11.70 11.61 -15.43
N LEU A 3 10.73 11.43 -14.54
CA LEU A 3 10.63 12.23 -13.32
C LEU A 3 11.81 11.84 -12.43
N THR A 4 12.80 12.72 -12.32
CA THR A 4 13.94 12.55 -11.41
C THR A 4 13.47 12.82 -9.98
N GLY A 5 12.74 11.88 -9.40
CA GLY A 5 12.27 11.93 -8.03
C GLY A 5 11.53 10.66 -7.66
N SER A 6 12.03 9.94 -6.64
CA SER A 6 11.29 8.81 -6.07
C SER A 6 10.11 9.34 -5.27
N CYS A 7 8.88 9.02 -5.67
CA CYS A 7 7.68 9.32 -4.91
C CYS A 7 7.25 8.10 -4.09
N THR A 8 6.90 8.34 -2.82
CA THR A 8 6.30 7.34 -1.93
C THR A 8 4.91 7.82 -1.54
N ILE A 9 3.90 6.98 -1.78
CA ILE A 9 2.53 7.20 -1.34
C ILE A 9 2.37 6.52 0.02
N VAL A 10 2.02 7.29 1.05
CA VAL A 10 1.80 6.78 2.41
C VAL A 10 0.30 6.67 2.66
N ILE A 11 -0.15 5.50 3.09
CA ILE A 11 -1.58 5.17 3.30
C ILE A 11 -1.77 4.71 4.75
N PRO A 12 -2.20 5.60 5.66
CA PRO A 12 -2.72 5.19 6.96
C PRO A 12 -3.90 4.24 6.76
N THR A 13 -3.88 3.11 7.47
CA THR A 13 -4.81 2.00 7.22
C THR A 13 -5.27 1.39 8.55
N TYR A 14 -6.59 1.23 8.72
CA TYR A 14 -7.20 0.51 9.83
C TYR A 14 -8.50 -0.15 9.39
N ASN A 15 -8.57 -1.48 9.44
CA ASN A 15 -9.74 -2.27 9.05
C ASN A 15 -10.31 -1.94 7.65
N GLU A 16 -9.42 -1.90 6.67
CA GLU A 16 -9.70 -1.53 5.27
C GLU A 16 -9.73 -2.74 4.32
N LYS A 17 -10.04 -3.96 4.80
CA LYS A 17 -10.00 -5.18 3.95
C LYS A 17 -10.79 -5.06 2.64
N GLY A 18 -11.87 -4.27 2.64
CA GLY A 18 -12.72 -4.04 1.47
C GLY A 18 -12.15 -3.08 0.43
N ASN A 19 -11.11 -2.32 0.80
CA ASN A 19 -10.58 -1.20 0.02
C ASN A 19 -9.09 -1.31 -0.28
N VAL A 20 -8.31 -1.95 0.60
CA VAL A 20 -6.84 -1.92 0.55
C VAL A 20 -6.27 -2.45 -0.78
N VAL A 21 -6.85 -3.53 -1.32
CA VAL A 21 -6.44 -4.12 -2.60
C VAL A 21 -6.82 -3.20 -3.76
N LYS A 22 -8.06 -2.69 -3.79
CA LYS A 22 -8.53 -1.78 -4.85
C LYS A 22 -7.69 -0.51 -4.91
N MET A 23 -7.30 0.01 -3.75
CA MET A 23 -6.45 1.19 -3.64
C MET A 23 -5.05 0.91 -4.18
N ALA A 24 -4.42 -0.20 -3.76
CA ALA A 24 -3.10 -0.59 -4.25
C ALA A 24 -3.09 -0.79 -5.78
N GLU A 25 -4.09 -1.47 -6.33
CA GLU A 25 -4.25 -1.69 -7.77
C GLU A 25 -4.43 -0.38 -8.54
N ALA A 26 -5.28 0.53 -8.03
CA ALA A 26 -5.51 1.84 -8.65
C ALA A 26 -4.23 2.69 -8.67
N ILE A 27 -3.49 2.72 -7.55
CA ILE A 27 -2.22 3.43 -7.45
C ILE A 27 -1.19 2.82 -8.40
N ARG A 28 -1.01 1.49 -8.40
CA ARG A 28 -0.04 0.82 -9.27
C ARG A 28 -0.34 1.07 -10.75
N LYS A 29 -1.62 1.11 -11.14
CA LYS A 29 -2.04 1.45 -12.50
C LYS A 29 -1.71 2.89 -12.88
N ALA A 30 -1.94 3.85 -11.98
CA ALA A 30 -1.69 5.26 -12.23
C ALA A 30 -0.20 5.63 -12.17
N TYR A 31 0.54 4.99 -11.26
CA TYR A 31 1.93 5.29 -10.94
C TYR A 31 2.76 4.00 -10.80
N PRO A 32 3.13 3.36 -11.92
CA PRO A 32 3.81 2.06 -11.91
C PRO A 32 5.15 2.02 -11.19
N GLU A 33 5.80 3.16 -11.00
CA GLU A 33 7.15 3.25 -10.41
C GLU A 33 7.14 3.80 -8.97
N PHE A 34 5.98 4.18 -8.44
CA PHE A 34 5.90 4.76 -7.10
C PHE A 34 5.92 3.66 -6.05
N LYS A 35 6.50 4.01 -4.89
CA LYS A 35 6.46 3.17 -3.69
C LYS A 35 5.13 3.36 -2.97
N ILE A 36 4.58 2.30 -2.41
CA ILE A 36 3.38 2.35 -1.57
C ILE A 36 3.77 1.92 -0.16
N LEU A 37 3.47 2.76 0.82
CA LEU A 37 3.72 2.49 2.23
C LEU A 37 2.39 2.42 2.98
N PHE A 38 1.95 1.22 3.33
CA PHE A 38 0.80 1.02 4.20
C PHE A 38 1.23 1.16 5.66
N MET A 39 0.72 2.19 6.33
CA MET A 39 0.91 2.44 7.76
C MET A 39 -0.28 1.84 8.50
N ASP A 40 -0.15 0.61 8.98
CA ASP A 40 -1.25 -0.11 9.63
C ASP A 40 -1.38 0.25 11.11
N ASP A 41 -2.59 0.57 11.56
CA ASP A 41 -2.93 0.94 12.94
C ASP A 41 -3.56 -0.24 13.71
N ASN A 42 -2.93 -1.41 13.66
CA ASN A 42 -3.39 -2.66 14.29
C ASN A 42 -4.74 -3.14 13.74
N SER A 43 -4.85 -3.30 12.42
CA SER A 43 -6.05 -3.90 11.82
C SER A 43 -6.24 -5.36 12.29
N GLU A 44 -7.47 -5.73 12.62
CA GLU A 44 -7.84 -7.08 13.09
C GLU A 44 -8.71 -7.84 12.07
N ASP A 45 -9.00 -7.22 10.92
CA ASP A 45 -10.00 -7.68 9.96
C ASP A 45 -9.41 -8.46 8.76
N GLY A 46 -8.10 -8.68 8.72
CA GLY A 46 -7.41 -9.30 7.60
C GLY A 46 -6.77 -8.30 6.62
N THR A 47 -6.80 -7.00 6.91
CA THR A 47 -6.25 -5.96 6.02
C THR A 47 -4.79 -6.19 5.66
N ILE A 48 -3.93 -6.48 6.64
CA ILE A 48 -2.49 -6.64 6.39
C ILE A 48 -2.21 -7.90 5.56
N GLU A 49 -2.97 -8.97 5.81
CA GLU A 49 -2.88 -10.24 5.08
C GLU A 49 -3.15 -10.02 3.59
N LEU A 50 -4.15 -9.19 3.27
CA LEU A 50 -4.46 -8.82 1.90
C LEU A 50 -3.34 -7.99 1.26
N VAL A 51 -2.75 -7.03 1.99
CA VAL A 51 -1.61 -6.26 1.48
C VAL A 51 -0.40 -7.15 1.21
N ARG A 52 -0.09 -8.09 2.12
CA ARG A 52 0.98 -9.08 1.93
C ARG A 52 0.73 -9.96 0.70
N GLY A 53 -0.53 -10.26 0.40
CA GLY A 53 -0.94 -11.06 -0.77
C GLY A 53 -0.75 -10.38 -2.12
N LEU A 54 -0.50 -9.07 -2.17
CA LEU A 54 -0.36 -8.32 -3.44
C LEU A 54 0.90 -8.71 -4.24
N ASN A 55 1.94 -9.25 -3.59
CA ASN A 55 3.23 -9.59 -4.22
C ASN A 55 3.85 -8.45 -5.04
N ASP A 56 3.61 -7.20 -4.63
CA ASP A 56 4.14 -6.01 -5.29
C ASP A 56 5.53 -5.65 -4.70
N PRO A 57 6.61 -5.65 -5.51
CA PRO A 57 7.96 -5.41 -5.01
C PRO A 57 8.21 -3.97 -4.51
N LEU A 58 7.32 -3.04 -4.82
CA LEU A 58 7.42 -1.64 -4.41
C LEU A 58 6.40 -1.26 -3.31
N THR A 59 5.74 -2.26 -2.73
CA THR A 59 4.83 -2.09 -1.59
C THR A 59 5.50 -2.52 -0.28
N GLU A 60 5.39 -1.66 0.74
CA GLU A 60 5.90 -1.89 2.09
C GLU A 60 4.79 -1.70 3.13
N ILE A 61 4.88 -2.42 4.24
CA ILE A 61 3.93 -2.37 5.36
C ILE A 61 4.67 -1.98 6.64
N ARG A 62 4.15 -0.99 7.36
CA ARG A 62 4.62 -0.53 8.67
C ARG A 62 3.47 -0.62 9.68
N PRO A 63 3.36 -1.73 10.41
CA PRO A 63 2.39 -1.85 11.49
C PRO A 63 2.82 -1.02 12.71
N ARG A 64 1.85 -0.47 13.42
CA ARG A 64 2.03 0.12 14.74
C ARG A 64 2.51 -0.96 15.72
N LYS A 65 3.48 -0.59 16.57
CA LYS A 65 3.94 -1.44 17.69
C LYS A 65 3.12 -1.14 18.94
#